data_AF-A0AAD6JI31-F1
#
_entry.id   AF-A0AAD6JI31-F1
#
_cell.length_a   1.000
_cell.length_b   1.000
_cell.length_c   1.000
_cell.angle_alpha   90.00
_cell.angle_beta   90.00
_cell.angle_gamma   90.00
#
_symmetry.space_group_name_H-M   'P 1'
#
loop_
_entity.id
_entity.type
_entity.pdbx_description
1 polymer ?
#
loop_
_entity_poly.entity_id
_entity_poly.type
_entity_poly.pdbx_seq_one_letter_code
_entity_poly.pdbx_strand_id
1 'polypeptide(L)'
;MVGSWLFAPFVFNPSGFDWQKTVDDWTDWKRWMGNRGGIGISPDKSWESWWDGEHEHLRHTNFRGWLLEIILAFRFFIYQYGIVYHLDISHHSKSLLVYGLSWIVMISALLVLKMVSMGRRKFRTDFQLMFRILKALLFLGFVSVMTVLFVVFGLTIQDLFAAILAFMPTGWAILLIGQACRNLFKWIRFWDSMKELARAYEYIMGLLLFMPIAILSWFSFVSEFQTRLLFNQAFSRGLQISMILAGKKDGNETVRKDDADAGKRRETTL
;
A
#
# COMPACT_ATOMS: atom_id res chain seq x y z
N MET A 1 4.90 15.21 4.50
CA MET A 1 4.33 14.66 5.73
C MET A 1 3.99 13.17 5.66
N VAL A 2 3.57 12.58 4.52
CA VAL A 2 3.35 11.12 4.42
C VAL A 2 4.66 10.34 4.17
N GLY A 3 5.53 10.83 3.28
CA GLY A 3 6.81 10.18 3.00
C GLY A 3 7.74 10.11 4.22
N SER A 4 7.74 11.12 5.08
CA SER A 4 8.52 11.12 6.33
C SER A 4 8.10 10.02 7.29
N TRP A 5 6.80 9.70 7.37
CA TRP A 5 6.30 8.58 8.17
C TRP A 5 6.68 7.23 7.55
N LEU A 6 6.58 7.13 6.23
CA LEU A 6 6.90 5.91 5.50
C LEU A 6 8.39 5.53 5.63
N PHE A 7 9.29 6.53 5.60
CA PHE A 7 10.73 6.31 5.66
C PHE A 7 11.33 6.43 7.07
N ALA A 8 10.56 6.85 8.08
CA ALA A 8 11.04 6.99 9.45
C ALA A 8 11.70 5.71 10.01
N PRO A 9 11.14 4.50 9.84
CA PRO A 9 11.76 3.29 10.35
C PRO A 9 13.17 3.05 9.79
N PHE A 10 13.44 3.47 8.55
CA PHE A 10 14.75 3.31 7.90
C PHE A 10 15.73 4.39 8.33
N VAL A 11 15.28 5.65 8.42
CA VAL A 11 16.11 6.78 8.85
C VAL A 11 16.53 6.65 10.32
N PHE A 12 15.68 6.10 11.18
CA PHE A 12 15.97 5.90 12.60
C PHE A 12 16.54 4.53 12.94
N ASN A 13 16.73 3.64 11.96
CA ASN A 13 17.43 2.37 12.15
C ASN A 13 18.91 2.56 11.78
N PRO A 14 19.88 2.41 12.70
CA PRO A 14 21.31 2.60 12.40
C PRO A 14 21.86 1.68 11.31
N SER A 15 21.19 0.55 11.02
CA SER A 15 21.55 -0.32 9.88
C SER A 15 20.69 -0.07 8.63
N GLY A 16 19.84 0.94 8.63
CA GLY A 16 18.83 1.19 7.61
C GLY A 16 19.39 1.54 6.23
N PHE A 17 20.62 2.09 6.19
CA PHE A 17 21.35 2.35 4.94
C PHE A 17 22.64 1.52 4.81
N ASP A 18 22.75 0.39 5.51
CA ASP A 18 23.85 -0.55 5.28
C ASP A 18 23.58 -1.40 4.04
N TRP A 19 24.52 -1.45 3.11
CA TRP A 19 24.34 -2.18 1.84
C TRP A 19 24.12 -3.67 2.05
N GLN A 20 24.93 -4.32 2.89
CA GLN A 20 24.82 -5.76 3.09
C GLN A 20 23.48 -6.11 3.73
N LYS A 21 23.05 -5.32 4.72
CA LYS A 21 21.72 -5.48 5.33
C LYS A 21 20.59 -5.23 4.36
N THR A 22 20.70 -4.22 3.50
CA THR A 22 19.68 -3.95 2.48
C THR A 22 19.52 -5.14 1.52
N VAL A 23 20.63 -5.78 1.13
CA VAL A 23 20.61 -6.97 0.26
C VAL A 23 20.02 -8.19 0.98
N ASP A 24 20.38 -8.39 2.26
CA ASP A 24 19.83 -9.47 3.09
C ASP A 24 18.30 -9.29 3.27
N ASP A 25 17.86 -8.09 3.67
CA ASP A 25 16.44 -7.74 3.88
C ASP A 25 15.62 -7.89 2.60
N TRP A 26 16.18 -7.44 1.46
CA TRP A 26 15.55 -7.67 0.15
C TRP A 26 15.37 -9.16 -0.14
N THR A 27 16.40 -9.96 0.13
CA THR A 27 16.38 -11.41 -0.13
C THR A 27 15.33 -12.11 0.72
N ASP A 28 15.26 -11.77 2.01
CA ASP A 28 14.27 -12.34 2.93
C ASP A 28 12.85 -11.88 2.62
N TRP A 29 12.65 -10.60 2.28
CA TRP A 29 11.36 -10.11 1.80
C TRP A 29 10.91 -10.83 0.53
N LYS A 30 11.81 -11.05 -0.43
CA LYS A 30 11.50 -11.82 -1.66
C LYS A 30 11.11 -13.26 -1.36
N ARG A 31 11.77 -13.92 -0.39
CA ARG A 31 11.41 -15.27 0.07
C ARG A 31 10.04 -15.27 0.74
N TRP A 32 9.78 -14.32 1.64
CA TRP A 32 8.52 -14.17 2.36
C TRP A 32 7.33 -13.93 1.42
N MET A 33 7.49 -13.07 0.41
CA MET A 33 6.50 -12.81 -0.64
C MET A 33 6.28 -14.00 -1.60
N GLY A 34 7.30 -14.85 -1.74
CA GLY A 34 7.29 -16.01 -2.63
C GLY A 34 6.67 -17.26 -1.99
N ASN A 35 6.80 -17.41 -0.67
CA ASN A 35 6.23 -18.52 0.08
C ASN A 35 4.70 -18.46 0.04
N ARG A 36 4.07 -19.53 -0.41
CA ARG A 36 2.62 -19.70 -0.26
C ARG A 36 2.35 -20.14 1.16
N GLY A 37 1.42 -19.46 1.82
CA GLY A 37 0.97 -19.82 3.16
C GLY A 37 0.25 -21.16 3.18
N GLY A 38 -0.24 -21.51 4.36
CA GLY A 38 -0.87 -22.79 4.64
C GLY A 38 -1.27 -22.84 6.11
N ILE A 39 -2.09 -23.82 6.47
CA ILE A 39 -2.57 -23.98 7.84
C ILE A 39 -1.36 -24.18 8.77
N GLY A 40 -1.19 -23.29 9.75
CA GLY A 40 -0.10 -23.35 10.73
C GLY A 40 1.23 -22.72 10.30
N ILE A 41 1.35 -22.10 9.12
CA ILE A 41 2.55 -21.34 8.75
C ILE A 41 2.50 -19.96 9.41
N SER A 42 3.55 -19.59 10.16
CA SER A 42 3.62 -18.30 10.85
C SER A 42 3.59 -17.10 9.88
N PRO A 43 2.97 -15.97 10.29
CA PRO A 43 2.97 -14.73 9.51
C PRO A 43 4.36 -14.28 9.07
N ASP A 44 5.39 -14.46 9.90
CA ASP A 44 6.77 -14.05 9.60
C ASP A 44 7.43 -14.84 8.47
N LYS A 45 6.87 -16.00 8.10
CA LYS A 45 7.44 -16.88 7.06
C LYS A 45 6.71 -16.79 5.73
N SER A 46 5.49 -16.24 5.71
CA SER A 46 4.67 -16.15 4.51
C SER A 46 3.78 -14.91 4.51
N TRP A 47 3.90 -14.12 3.44
CA TRP A 47 3.03 -12.98 3.19
C TRP A 47 1.55 -13.39 3.18
N GLU A 48 1.22 -14.56 2.64
CA GLU A 48 -0.17 -15.00 2.56
C GLU A 48 -0.76 -15.34 3.92
N SER A 49 0.04 -15.91 4.83
CA SER A 49 -0.38 -16.15 6.21
C SER A 49 -0.55 -14.83 6.97
N TRP A 50 0.38 -13.90 6.82
CA TRP A 50 0.27 -12.56 7.41
C TRP A 50 -0.97 -11.83 6.90
N TRP A 51 -1.18 -11.81 5.58
CA TRP A 51 -2.34 -11.16 4.96
C TRP A 51 -3.67 -11.75 5.44
N ASP A 52 -3.76 -13.07 5.65
CA ASP A 52 -4.99 -13.69 6.15
C ASP A 52 -5.27 -13.32 7.62
N GLY A 53 -4.22 -13.25 8.43
CA GLY A 53 -4.29 -12.85 9.85
C GLY A 53 -4.61 -11.37 10.03
N GLU A 54 -3.98 -10.49 9.25
CA GLU A 54 -4.22 -9.05 9.29
C GLU A 54 -5.71 -8.73 9.06
N HIS A 55 -6.37 -9.47 8.18
CA HIS A 55 -7.78 -9.28 7.83
C HIS A 55 -8.74 -10.19 8.62
N GLU A 56 -8.29 -10.85 9.67
CA GLU A 56 -9.14 -11.74 10.47
C GLU A 56 -10.24 -10.98 11.20
N HIS A 57 -9.95 -9.76 11.67
CA HIS A 57 -10.91 -8.89 12.35
C HIS A 57 -12.17 -8.59 11.51
N LEU A 58 -12.03 -8.49 10.18
CA LEU A 58 -13.16 -8.26 9.27
C LEU A 58 -14.18 -9.42 9.28
N ARG A 59 -13.76 -10.63 9.66
CA ARG A 59 -14.65 -11.80 9.78
C ARG A 59 -15.61 -11.69 10.95
N HIS A 60 -15.21 -10.99 12.00
CA HIS A 60 -15.96 -10.82 13.24
C HIS A 60 -16.65 -9.45 13.32
N THR A 61 -16.59 -8.67 12.24
CA THR A 61 -17.15 -7.33 12.20
C THR A 61 -18.67 -7.39 12.07
N ASN A 62 -19.38 -6.60 12.90
CA ASN A 62 -20.83 -6.46 12.86
C ASN A 62 -21.30 -5.80 11.55
N PHE A 63 -22.57 -5.98 11.18
CA PHE A 63 -23.14 -5.41 9.95
C PHE A 63 -22.90 -3.90 9.79
N ARG A 64 -22.97 -3.12 10.89
CA ARG A 64 -22.67 -1.67 10.88
C ARG A 64 -21.21 -1.38 10.53
N GLY A 65 -20.27 -2.13 11.11
CA GLY A 65 -18.85 -1.99 10.79
C GLY A 65 -18.55 -2.38 9.35
N TRP A 66 -19.15 -3.49 8.89
CA TRP A 66 -19.06 -3.91 7.50
C TRP A 66 -19.57 -2.83 6.54
N LEU A 67 -20.73 -2.23 6.83
CA LEU A 67 -21.28 -1.14 6.02
C LEU A 67 -20.36 0.09 6.01
N LEU A 68 -19.77 0.45 7.15
CA LEU A 68 -18.81 1.56 7.26
C LEU A 68 -17.55 1.29 6.43
N GLU A 69 -16.98 0.09 6.47
CA GLU A 69 -15.82 -0.29 5.63
C GLU A 69 -16.12 -0.11 4.15
N ILE A 70 -17.31 -0.56 3.72
CA ILE A 70 -17.76 -0.38 2.33
C ILE A 70 -17.92 1.10 1.99
N ILE A 71 -18.60 1.89 2.83
CA ILE A 71 -18.78 3.34 2.62
C ILE A 71 -17.43 4.06 2.56
N LEU A 72 -16.48 3.71 3.44
CA LEU A 72 -15.14 4.29 3.44
C LEU A 72 -14.36 3.89 2.18
N ALA A 73 -14.53 2.68 1.66
CA ALA A 73 -13.91 2.28 0.40
C ALA A 73 -14.44 3.10 -0.80
N PHE A 74 -15.72 3.48 -0.81
CA PHE A 74 -16.32 4.29 -1.88
C PHE A 74 -15.62 5.65 -2.06
N ARG A 75 -14.94 6.19 -1.04
CA ARG A 75 -14.18 7.46 -1.16
C ARG A 75 -13.16 7.43 -2.29
N PHE A 76 -12.56 6.27 -2.55
CA PHE A 76 -11.55 6.13 -3.61
C PHE A 76 -12.15 6.21 -5.01
N PHE A 77 -13.41 5.82 -5.19
CA PHE A 77 -14.11 6.01 -6.47
C PHE A 77 -14.49 7.47 -6.69
N ILE A 78 -14.75 8.24 -5.62
CA ILE A 78 -14.93 9.69 -5.72
C ILE A 78 -13.63 10.36 -6.17
N TYR A 79 -12.48 9.94 -5.63
CA TYR A 79 -11.17 10.43 -6.10
C TYR A 79 -10.90 10.06 -7.56
N GLN A 80 -11.20 8.82 -7.97
CA GLN A 80 -11.09 8.42 -9.37
C GLN A 80 -11.96 9.31 -10.26
N TYR A 81 -13.23 9.53 -9.89
CA TYR A 81 -14.13 10.40 -10.63
C TYR A 81 -13.57 11.83 -10.76
N GLY A 82 -13.08 12.41 -9.66
CA GLY A 82 -12.49 13.74 -9.64
C GLY A 82 -11.24 13.85 -10.53
N ILE A 83 -10.37 12.84 -10.54
CA ILE A 83 -9.17 12.84 -11.37
C ILE A 83 -9.53 12.63 -12.85
N VAL A 84 -10.43 11.70 -13.16
CA VAL A 84 -10.91 11.44 -14.53
C VAL A 84 -11.61 12.67 -15.11
N TYR A 85 -12.32 13.44 -14.27
CA TYR A 85 -12.96 14.70 -14.66
C TYR A 85 -11.96 15.78 -15.11
N HIS A 86 -10.73 15.73 -14.59
CA HIS A 86 -9.65 16.67 -14.93
C HIS A 86 -8.75 16.17 -16.07
N LEU A 87 -9.04 15.02 -16.70
CA LEU A 87 -8.28 14.55 -17.85
C LEU A 87 -8.59 15.41 -19.09
N ASP A 88 -7.54 15.88 -19.77
CA ASP A 88 -7.66 16.72 -20.96
C ASP A 88 -8.26 15.95 -22.14
N ILE A 89 -8.07 14.63 -22.17
CA ILE A 89 -8.71 13.69 -23.10
C ILE A 89 -10.25 13.75 -23.09
N SER A 90 -10.83 14.28 -22.01
CA SER A 90 -12.28 14.41 -21.85
C SER A 90 -12.86 15.58 -22.67
N HIS A 91 -12.01 16.45 -23.25
CA HIS A 91 -12.41 17.64 -24.03
C HIS A 91 -13.53 18.45 -23.35
N HIS A 92 -13.44 18.65 -22.02
CA HIS A 92 -14.45 19.32 -21.20
C HIS A 92 -15.87 18.68 -21.20
N SER A 93 -16.05 17.51 -21.81
CA SER A 93 -17.32 16.79 -21.81
C SER A 93 -17.54 16.09 -20.46
N LYS A 94 -18.46 16.63 -19.66
CA LYS A 94 -18.72 16.17 -18.28
C LYS A 94 -19.57 14.88 -18.21
N SER A 95 -19.50 14.04 -19.23
CA SER A 95 -20.44 12.94 -19.39
C SER A 95 -20.06 11.75 -18.50
N LEU A 96 -21.07 11.10 -17.91
CA LEU A 96 -20.92 9.82 -17.20
C LEU A 96 -20.29 8.72 -18.11
N LEU A 97 -20.35 8.91 -19.43
CA LEU A 97 -19.74 8.01 -20.41
C LEU A 97 -18.21 7.96 -20.28
N VAL A 98 -17.53 9.09 -20.06
CA VAL A 98 -16.06 9.11 -19.89
C VAL A 98 -15.65 8.32 -18.64
N TYR A 99 -16.41 8.49 -17.56
CA TYR A 99 -16.21 7.70 -16.35
C TYR A 99 -16.48 6.21 -16.59
N GLY A 100 -17.55 5.85 -17.30
CA GLY A 100 -17.84 4.47 -17.71
C GLY A 100 -16.74 3.84 -18.57
N LEU A 101 -16.18 4.58 -19.52
CA LEU A 101 -15.03 4.15 -20.33
C LEU A 101 -13.79 3.90 -19.46
N SER A 102 -13.54 4.73 -18.43
CA SER A 102 -12.44 4.51 -17.50
C SER A 102 -12.56 3.17 -16.74
N TRP A 103 -13.79 2.73 -16.44
CA TRP A 103 -14.05 1.43 -15.82
C TRP A 103 -13.77 0.27 -16.77
N ILE A 104 -14.07 0.42 -18.07
CA ILE A 104 -13.71 -0.58 -19.08
C ILE A 104 -12.19 -0.74 -19.13
N VAL A 105 -11.45 0.36 -19.19
CA VAL A 105 -9.97 0.35 -19.16
C VAL A 105 -9.44 -0.34 -17.90
N MET A 106 -9.99 -0.01 -16.73
CA MET A 106 -9.63 -0.64 -15.46
C MET A 106 -9.88 -2.15 -15.47
N ILE A 107 -11.07 -2.60 -15.89
CA ILE A 107 -11.41 -4.03 -15.96
C ILE A 107 -10.48 -4.75 -16.94
N SER A 108 -10.21 -4.17 -18.11
CA SER A 108 -9.26 -4.71 -19.08
C SER A 108 -7.87 -4.86 -18.47
N ALA A 109 -7.36 -3.85 -17.75
CA ALA A 109 -6.07 -3.91 -17.08
C ALA A 109 -6.01 -5.02 -16.02
N LEU A 110 -7.05 -5.13 -15.17
CA LEU A 110 -7.15 -6.20 -14.17
C LEU A 110 -7.21 -7.59 -14.80
N LEU A 111 -7.94 -7.75 -15.91
CA LEU A 111 -7.99 -9.02 -16.67
C LEU A 111 -6.62 -9.38 -17.25
N VAL A 112 -5.89 -8.42 -17.82
CA VAL A 112 -4.53 -8.65 -18.35
C VAL A 112 -3.58 -9.07 -17.23
N LEU A 113 -3.57 -8.36 -16.10
CA LEU A 113 -2.75 -8.71 -14.93
C LEU A 113 -3.07 -10.12 -14.43
N LYS A 114 -4.36 -10.46 -14.37
CA LYS A 114 -4.83 -11.80 -13.99
C LYS A 114 -4.38 -12.88 -14.99
N MET A 115 -4.45 -12.62 -16.29
CA MET A 115 -3.99 -13.57 -17.32
C MET A 115 -2.50 -13.83 -17.22
N VAL A 116 -1.70 -12.78 -17.01
CA VAL A 116 -0.24 -12.89 -16.84
C VAL A 116 0.12 -13.65 -15.56
N SER A 117 -0.59 -13.40 -14.45
CA SER A 117 -0.33 -14.06 -13.17
C SER A 117 -0.75 -15.53 -13.17
N MET A 118 -1.91 -15.86 -13.77
CA MET A 118 -2.37 -17.24 -13.95
C MET A 118 -1.47 -18.04 -14.90
N GLY A 119 -1.05 -17.43 -16.02
CA GLY A 119 -0.16 -18.04 -17.01
C GLY A 119 1.19 -18.45 -16.41
N ARG A 120 1.74 -17.64 -15.49
CA ARG A 120 2.96 -17.98 -14.75
C ARG A 120 2.79 -19.18 -13.81
N ARG A 121 1.58 -19.43 -13.32
CA ARG A 121 1.30 -20.44 -12.28
C ARG A 121 0.91 -21.81 -12.81
N LYS A 122 0.21 -21.88 -13.94
CA LYS A 122 -0.51 -23.10 -14.35
C LYS A 122 0.29 -24.01 -15.29
N PHE A 123 1.37 -23.54 -15.91
CA PHE A 123 2.10 -24.32 -16.92
C PHE A 123 3.61 -24.19 -16.72
N ARG A 124 4.18 -25.14 -15.95
CA ARG A 124 5.60 -25.12 -15.56
C ARG A 124 6.53 -25.81 -16.55
N THR A 125 6.05 -26.46 -17.62
CA THR A 125 6.98 -27.21 -18.50
C THR A 125 6.64 -27.24 -19.99
N ASP A 126 5.37 -27.33 -20.43
CA ASP A 126 5.08 -27.59 -21.86
C ASP A 126 4.75 -26.35 -22.73
N PHE A 127 4.58 -25.16 -22.15
CA PHE A 127 4.00 -24.00 -22.85
C PHE A 127 4.82 -22.70 -22.79
N GLN A 128 6.16 -22.81 -22.79
CA GLN A 128 7.03 -21.63 -22.86
C GLN A 128 6.75 -20.77 -24.10
N LEU A 129 6.45 -21.40 -25.24
CA LEU A 129 6.05 -20.75 -26.49
C LEU A 129 4.73 -19.99 -26.34
N MET A 130 3.69 -20.62 -25.76
CA MET A 130 2.39 -19.97 -25.55
C MET A 130 2.50 -18.75 -24.63
N PHE A 131 3.36 -18.79 -23.60
CA PHE A 131 3.61 -17.62 -22.76
C PHE A 131 4.35 -16.50 -23.51
N ARG A 132 5.28 -16.85 -24.39
CA ARG A 132 5.96 -15.89 -25.26
C ARG A 132 4.98 -15.24 -26.25
N ILE A 133 4.11 -16.03 -26.86
CA ILE A 133 3.04 -15.56 -27.75
C ILE A 133 2.04 -14.70 -26.99
N LEU A 134 1.62 -15.11 -25.79
CA LEU A 134 0.73 -14.32 -24.94
C LEU A 134 1.35 -12.96 -24.60
N LYS A 135 2.63 -12.92 -24.23
CA LYS A 135 3.35 -11.65 -24.01
C LYS A 135 3.41 -10.79 -25.27
N ALA A 136 3.68 -11.39 -26.43
CA ALA A 136 3.71 -10.67 -27.70
C ALA A 136 2.34 -10.12 -28.08
N LEU A 137 1.26 -10.88 -27.91
CA LEU A 137 -0.12 -10.44 -28.14
C LEU A 137 -0.54 -9.34 -27.18
N LEU A 138 -0.20 -9.47 -25.89
CA LEU A 138 -0.45 -8.42 -24.90
C LEU A 138 0.31 -7.15 -25.22
N PHE A 139 1.57 -7.27 -25.65
CA PHE A 139 2.37 -6.12 -26.09
C PHE A 139 1.78 -5.45 -27.33
N LEU A 140 1.42 -6.23 -28.36
CA LEU A 140 0.81 -5.71 -29.58
C LEU A 140 -0.54 -5.05 -29.28
N GLY A 141 -1.37 -5.69 -28.45
CA GLY A 141 -2.65 -5.14 -28.01
C GLY A 141 -2.47 -3.85 -27.23
N PHE A 142 -1.49 -3.78 -26.33
CA PHE A 142 -1.15 -2.56 -25.61
C PHE A 142 -0.70 -1.45 -26.55
N VAL A 143 0.23 -1.71 -27.47
CA VAL A 143 0.70 -0.73 -28.47
C VAL A 143 -0.45 -0.23 -29.35
N SER A 144 -1.32 -1.13 -29.79
CA SER A 144 -2.51 -0.79 -30.58
C SER A 144 -3.45 0.15 -29.81
N VAL A 145 -3.83 -0.21 -28.58
CA VAL A 145 -4.69 0.63 -27.72
C VAL A 145 -4.04 1.98 -27.44
N MET A 146 -2.74 2.00 -27.11
CA MET A 146 -2.00 3.25 -26.90
C MET A 146 -2.00 4.12 -28.15
N THR A 147 -1.75 3.56 -29.32
CA THR A 147 -1.77 4.31 -30.59
C THR A 147 -3.13 4.94 -30.84
N VAL A 148 -4.22 4.20 -30.62
CA VAL A 148 -5.58 4.74 -30.74
C VAL A 148 -5.82 5.85 -29.73
N LEU A 149 -5.43 5.69 -28.47
CA LEU A 149 -5.59 6.72 -27.44
C LEU A 149 -4.81 8.01 -27.76
N PHE A 150 -3.59 7.89 -28.29
CA PHE A 150 -2.78 9.05 -28.67
C PHE A 150 -3.31 9.74 -29.95
N VAL A 151 -3.62 8.98 -30.99
CA VAL A 151 -3.95 9.53 -32.32
C VAL A 151 -5.41 9.96 -32.42
N VAL A 152 -6.33 9.15 -31.89
CA VAL A 152 -7.78 9.39 -32.02
C VAL A 152 -8.29 10.27 -30.87
N PHE A 153 -7.83 9.98 -29.65
CA PHE A 153 -8.33 10.66 -28.46
C PHE A 153 -7.40 11.76 -27.95
N GLY A 154 -6.20 11.93 -28.50
CA GLY A 154 -5.29 13.01 -28.11
C GLY A 154 -4.71 12.87 -26.70
N LEU A 155 -4.55 11.64 -26.19
CA LEU A 155 -4.04 11.38 -24.84
C LEU A 155 -2.67 12.05 -24.63
N THR A 156 -2.55 12.86 -23.57
CA THR A 156 -1.29 13.53 -23.22
C THR A 156 -0.46 12.72 -22.22
N ILE A 157 0.82 13.06 -22.06
CA ILE A 157 1.66 12.47 -21.00
C ILE A 157 1.11 12.80 -19.60
N GLN A 158 0.53 13.98 -19.42
CA GLN A 158 -0.12 14.38 -18.17
C GLN A 158 -1.33 13.49 -17.86
N ASP A 159 -2.13 13.16 -18.87
CA ASP A 159 -3.26 12.23 -18.72
C ASP A 159 -2.81 10.83 -18.31
N LEU A 160 -1.62 10.38 -18.75
CA LEU A 160 -1.07 9.09 -18.33
C LEU A 160 -0.75 9.08 -16.83
N PHE A 161 -0.09 10.14 -16.32
CA PHE A 161 0.19 10.26 -14.89
C PHE A 161 -1.10 10.39 -14.07
N ALA A 162 -2.06 11.20 -14.54
CA ALA A 162 -3.36 11.34 -13.91
C ALA A 162 -4.13 10.00 -13.91
N ALA A 163 -4.07 9.22 -14.99
CA ALA A 163 -4.69 7.89 -15.05
C ALA A 163 -4.06 6.93 -14.02
N ILE A 164 -2.74 6.91 -13.87
CA ILE A 164 -2.07 6.10 -12.83
C ILE A 164 -2.56 6.52 -11.43
N LEU A 165 -2.63 7.84 -11.16
CA LEU A 165 -3.12 8.38 -9.90
C LEU A 165 -4.61 8.10 -9.66
N ALA A 166 -5.42 8.02 -10.71
CA ALA A 166 -6.83 7.66 -10.61
C ALA A 166 -7.03 6.17 -10.34
N PHE A 167 -6.29 5.32 -11.05
CA PHE A 167 -6.52 3.88 -11.05
C PHE A 167 -5.85 3.13 -9.90
N MET A 168 -4.72 3.62 -9.36
CA MET A 168 -4.11 3.05 -8.16
C MET A 168 -5.07 3.02 -6.95
N PRO A 169 -5.71 4.13 -6.53
CA PRO A 169 -6.67 4.10 -5.43
C PRO A 169 -7.92 3.30 -5.77
N THR A 170 -8.36 3.24 -7.03
CA THR A 170 -9.49 2.40 -7.45
C THR A 170 -9.23 0.91 -7.21
N GLY A 171 -8.06 0.41 -7.62
CA GLY A 171 -7.71 -0.99 -7.37
C GLY A 171 -7.55 -1.29 -5.88
N TRP A 172 -7.09 -0.32 -5.08
CA TRP A 172 -7.09 -0.43 -3.61
C TRP A 172 -8.52 -0.51 -3.04
N ALA A 173 -9.46 0.29 -3.56
CA ALA A 173 -10.86 0.22 -3.17
C ALA A 173 -11.47 -1.16 -3.47
N ILE A 174 -11.15 -1.73 -4.63
CA ILE A 174 -11.58 -3.10 -5.01
C ILE A 174 -11.03 -4.11 -4.00
N LEU A 175 -9.78 -3.97 -3.54
CA LEU A 175 -9.22 -4.83 -2.50
C LEU A 175 -9.95 -4.69 -1.17
N LEU A 176 -10.20 -3.48 -0.70
CA LEU A 176 -10.93 -3.23 0.56
C LEU A 176 -12.34 -3.83 0.53
N ILE A 177 -13.08 -3.60 -0.56
CA ILE A 177 -14.41 -4.20 -0.76
C ILE A 177 -14.29 -5.73 -0.85
N GLY A 178 -13.26 -6.24 -1.54
CA GLY A 178 -12.98 -7.66 -1.66
C GLY A 178 -12.73 -8.34 -0.31
N GLN A 179 -12.00 -7.68 0.59
CA GLN A 179 -11.73 -8.13 1.95
C GLN A 179 -12.99 -8.10 2.82
N ALA A 180 -13.74 -6.99 2.81
CA ALA A 180 -14.99 -6.86 3.55
C ALA A 180 -16.04 -7.89 3.09
N CYS A 181 -16.06 -8.21 1.80
CA CYS A 181 -16.95 -9.19 1.19
C CYS A 181 -16.29 -10.57 0.96
N ARG A 182 -15.26 -10.92 1.75
CA ARG A 182 -14.45 -12.14 1.57
C ARG A 182 -15.28 -13.41 1.32
N ASN A 183 -16.36 -13.62 2.08
CA ASN A 183 -17.21 -14.81 1.96
C ASN A 183 -17.88 -14.88 0.57
N LEU A 184 -18.36 -13.76 0.04
CA LEU A 184 -18.94 -13.67 -1.30
C LEU A 184 -17.90 -13.98 -2.38
N PHE A 185 -16.72 -13.37 -2.30
CA PHE A 185 -15.64 -13.60 -3.28
C PHE A 185 -15.08 -15.03 -3.23
N LYS A 186 -15.08 -15.68 -2.07
CA LYS A 186 -14.78 -17.12 -1.94
C LYS A 186 -15.85 -17.97 -2.60
N TRP A 187 -17.12 -17.64 -2.37
CA TRP A 187 -18.25 -18.35 -2.98
C TRP A 187 -18.21 -18.28 -4.53
N ILE A 188 -17.92 -17.11 -5.09
CA ILE A 188 -17.79 -16.92 -6.55
C ILE A 188 -16.42 -17.43 -7.09
N ARG A 189 -15.52 -17.98 -6.25
CA ARG A 189 -14.16 -18.45 -6.61
C ARG A 189 -13.21 -17.35 -7.14
N PHE A 190 -13.49 -16.08 -6.86
CA PHE A 190 -12.61 -14.95 -7.22
C PHE A 190 -11.59 -14.59 -6.14
N TRP A 191 -11.67 -15.20 -4.95
CA TRP A 191 -10.77 -14.91 -3.83
C TRP A 191 -9.28 -15.04 -4.18
N ASP A 192 -8.89 -16.05 -4.96
CA ASP A 192 -7.49 -16.19 -5.40
C ASP A 192 -7.04 -15.02 -6.29
N SER A 193 -7.95 -14.45 -7.10
CA SER A 193 -7.64 -13.26 -7.91
C SER A 193 -7.45 -12.01 -7.03
N MET A 194 -8.24 -11.87 -5.96
CA MET A 194 -8.07 -10.78 -4.99
C MET A 194 -6.73 -10.90 -4.24
N LYS A 195 -6.33 -12.11 -3.84
CA LYS A 195 -5.00 -12.35 -3.25
C LYS A 195 -3.87 -12.01 -4.21
N GLU A 196 -4.00 -12.34 -5.50
CA GLU A 196 -2.99 -11.95 -6.50
C GLU A 196 -2.88 -10.44 -6.67
N LEU A 197 -4.02 -9.75 -6.71
CA LEU A 197 -4.05 -8.30 -6.83
C LEU A 197 -3.41 -7.65 -5.61
N ALA A 198 -3.78 -8.08 -4.40
CA ALA A 198 -3.16 -7.62 -3.16
C ALA A 198 -1.65 -7.85 -3.17
N ARG A 199 -1.20 -9.05 -3.56
CA ARG A 199 0.23 -9.35 -3.65
C ARG A 199 0.96 -8.45 -4.65
N ALA A 200 0.31 -8.10 -5.77
CA ALA A 200 0.88 -7.16 -6.74
C ALA A 200 1.04 -5.75 -6.16
N TYR A 201 0.04 -5.26 -5.43
CA TYR A 201 0.13 -3.99 -4.69
C TYR A 201 1.29 -4.01 -3.70
N GLU A 202 1.43 -5.09 -2.93
CA GLU A 202 2.50 -5.26 -1.94
C GLU A 202 3.89 -5.35 -2.60
N TYR A 203 4.00 -5.98 -3.77
CA TYR A 203 5.25 -5.95 -4.55
C TYR A 203 5.60 -4.53 -5.01
N ILE A 204 4.61 -3.74 -5.48
CA ILE A 204 4.83 -2.35 -5.91
C ILE A 204 5.24 -1.49 -4.71
N MET A 205 4.53 -1.59 -3.59
CA MET A 205 4.86 -0.87 -2.36
C MET A 205 6.24 -1.26 -1.83
N GLY A 206 6.56 -2.55 -1.80
CA GLY A 206 7.90 -3.02 -1.44
C GLY A 206 8.98 -2.45 -2.35
N LEU A 207 8.78 -2.45 -3.67
CA LEU A 207 9.73 -1.83 -4.61
C LEU A 207 9.89 -0.33 -4.39
N LEU A 208 8.79 0.40 -4.16
CA LEU A 208 8.81 1.84 -3.87
C LEU A 208 9.56 2.15 -2.58
N LEU A 209 9.54 1.25 -1.59
CA LEU A 209 10.31 1.36 -0.36
C LEU A 209 11.78 1.00 -0.57
N PHE A 210 12.06 -0.18 -1.13
CA PHE A 210 13.42 -0.70 -1.28
C PHE A 210 14.25 0.08 -2.28
N MET A 211 13.68 0.64 -3.35
CA MET A 211 14.42 1.35 -4.39
C MET A 211 15.21 2.57 -3.85
N PRO A 212 14.58 3.54 -3.17
CA PRO A 212 15.32 4.68 -2.61
C PRO A 212 16.29 4.25 -1.51
N ILE A 213 15.94 3.25 -0.69
CA ILE A 213 16.85 2.72 0.34
C ILE A 213 18.08 2.11 -0.31
N ALA A 214 17.92 1.23 -1.31
CA ALA A 214 19.02 0.60 -2.00
C ALA A 214 19.96 1.61 -2.68
N ILE A 215 19.40 2.67 -3.29
CA ILE A 215 20.19 3.77 -3.88
C ILE A 215 20.99 4.48 -2.79
N LEU A 216 20.38 4.77 -1.64
CA LEU A 216 21.04 5.43 -0.52
C LEU A 216 22.11 4.55 0.13
N SER A 217 21.82 3.26 0.36
CA SER A 217 22.73 2.28 0.95
C SER A 217 23.95 1.99 0.08
N TRP A 218 23.85 2.22 -1.23
CA TRP A 218 24.99 2.09 -2.14
C TRP A 218 26.11 3.09 -1.82
N PHE A 219 25.77 4.24 -1.24
CA PHE A 219 26.74 5.27 -0.85
C PHE A 219 27.14 5.09 0.61
N SER A 220 28.37 4.64 0.86
CA SER A 220 28.92 4.45 2.22
C SER A 220 28.87 5.71 3.10
N PHE A 221 28.93 6.91 2.51
CA PHE A 221 28.79 8.17 3.26
C PHE A 221 27.40 8.32 3.92
N VAL A 222 26.34 7.76 3.33
CA VAL A 222 24.97 7.93 3.86
C VAL A 222 24.79 7.19 5.17
N SER A 223 25.33 5.97 5.29
CA SER A 223 25.30 5.20 6.55
C SER A 223 26.14 5.85 7.65
N GLU A 224 27.30 6.40 7.29
CA GLU A 224 28.12 7.20 8.21
C GLU A 224 27.41 8.47 8.69
N PHE A 225 26.79 9.22 7.77
CA PHE A 225 26.02 10.41 8.10
C PHE A 225 24.84 10.08 9.01
N GLN A 226 24.10 9.01 8.70
CA GLN A 226 22.99 8.53 9.52
C GLN A 226 23.44 8.19 10.94
N THR A 227 24.51 7.40 11.09
CA THR A 227 25.01 6.98 12.40
C THR A 227 25.54 8.17 13.19
N ARG A 228 26.26 9.09 12.54
CA ARG A 228 26.70 10.34 13.16
C ARG A 228 25.53 11.21 13.57
N LEU A 229 24.45 11.28 12.79
CA LEU A 229 23.25 12.06 13.13
C LEU A 229 22.50 11.43 14.31
N LEU A 230 22.28 10.12 14.30
CA LEU A 230 21.56 9.39 15.36
C LEU A 230 22.32 9.39 16.69
N PHE A 231 23.65 9.30 16.64
CA PHE A 231 24.50 9.24 17.83
C PHE A 231 25.28 10.54 18.10
N ASN A 232 24.92 11.64 17.45
CA ASN A 232 25.50 12.93 17.78
C ASN A 232 25.12 13.29 19.22
N GLN A 233 26.08 13.68 20.06
CA GLN A 233 25.84 14.10 21.44
C GLN A 233 24.77 15.21 21.55
N ALA A 234 24.66 16.07 20.53
CA ALA A 234 23.61 17.10 20.46
C ALA A 234 22.19 16.52 20.36
N PHE A 235 22.01 15.44 19.59
CA PHE A 235 20.71 14.76 19.43
C PHE A 235 20.37 13.93 20.67
N SER A 236 21.36 13.24 21.25
CA SER A 236 21.19 12.44 22.48
C SER A 236 20.80 13.30 23.68
N ARG A 237 21.42 14.48 23.84
CA ARG A 237 21.07 15.43 24.92
C ARG A 237 19.67 16.02 24.73
N GLY A 238 19.27 16.34 23.49
CA GLY A 238 17.93 16.83 23.18
C GLY A 238 16.82 15.82 23.54
N LEU A 239 17.01 14.54 23.19
CA LEU A 239 16.08 13.45 23.53
C LEU A 239 15.98 13.18 25.03
N GLN A 240 17.11 13.21 25.76
CA GLN A 240 17.12 13.06 27.21
C GLN A 240 16.38 14.21 27.90
N ILE A 241 16.58 15.46 27.44
CA ILE A 241 15.90 16.64 27.98
C ILE A 241 14.39 16.57 27.70
N SER A 242 13.96 16.14 26.50
CA SER A 242 12.53 15.99 26.19
C SER A 242 11.84 14.90 27.01
N MET A 243 12.50 13.77 27.27
CA MET A 243 11.96 12.72 28.16
C MET A 243 11.83 13.20 29.60
N ILE A 244 12.82 13.94 30.12
CA ILE A 244 12.77 14.51 31.46
C ILE A 244 11.66 15.57 31.57
N LEU A 245 11.50 16.43 30.57
CA LEU A 245 10.41 17.42 30.52
C LEU A 245 9.03 16.79 30.38
N ALA A 246 8.89 15.74 29.58
CA ALA A 246 7.64 14.98 29.46
C ALA A 246 7.28 14.30 30.78
N GLY A 247 8.22 13.60 31.41
CA GLY A 247 8.01 12.98 32.73
C GLY A 247 7.69 13.99 33.83
N LYS A 248 8.29 15.20 33.79
CA LYS A 248 7.96 16.29 34.72
C LYS A 248 6.58 16.91 34.45
N LYS A 249 6.14 16.95 33.19
CA LYS A 249 4.81 17.44 32.81
C LYS A 249 3.72 16.47 33.28
N ASP A 250 3.90 15.17 33.06
CA ASP A 250 2.95 14.14 33.49
C ASP A 250 2.84 14.10 35.02
N GLY A 251 3.97 14.18 35.72
CA GLY A 251 4.00 14.28 37.19
C GLY A 251 3.30 15.53 37.74
N ASN A 252 3.47 16.69 37.09
CA ASN A 252 2.75 17.91 37.49
C ASN A 252 1.24 17.86 37.19
N GLU A 253 0.83 17.16 36.13
CA GLU A 253 -0.60 16.95 35.82
C GLU A 253 -1.26 15.96 36.77
N THR A 254 -0.56 14.90 37.23
CA THR A 254 -1.06 13.99 38.27
C THR A 254 -1.20 14.70 39.61
N VAL A 255 -0.20 15.47 40.04
CA VAL A 255 -0.26 16.23 41.30
C VAL A 255 -1.42 17.25 41.29
N ARG A 256 -1.62 17.96 40.18
CA ARG A 256 -2.77 18.89 40.05
C ARG A 256 -4.13 18.20 40.10
N LYS A 257 -4.25 16.98 39.58
CA LYS A 257 -5.50 16.20 39.66
C LYS A 257 -5.78 15.74 41.09
N ASP A 258 -4.76 15.29 41.80
CA ASP A 258 -4.89 14.83 43.19
C ASP A 258 -5.26 15.99 44.12
N ASP A 259 -4.66 17.16 43.93
CA ASP A 259 -4.99 18.38 44.68
C ASP A 259 -6.42 18.89 44.40
N ALA A 260 -6.86 18.82 43.13
CA ALA A 260 -8.22 19.21 42.76
C ALA A 260 -9.29 18.25 43.32
N ASP A 261 -8.99 16.96 43.37
CA ASP A 261 -9.89 15.94 43.93
C ASP A 261 -9.93 15.98 45.47
N ALA A 262 -8.81 16.34 46.11
CA ALA A 262 -8.74 16.60 47.54
C ALA A 262 -9.52 17.87 47.95
N GLY A 263 -9.46 18.93 47.14
CA GLY A 263 -10.26 20.15 47.35
C GLY A 263 -11.76 19.88 47.23
N LYS A 264 -12.16 19.13 46.20
CA LYS A 264 -13.57 18.76 45.98
C LYS A 264 -14.15 17.89 47.10
N ARG A 265 -13.34 16.97 47.66
CA ARG A 265 -13.73 16.16 48.83
C ARG A 265 -13.98 16.98 50.10
N ARG A 266 -13.24 18.08 50.30
CA ARG A 266 -13.45 18.96 51.47
C ARG A 266 -14.72 19.82 51.36
N GLU A 267 -15.15 20.17 50.16
CA GLU A 267 -16.39 20.95 49.96
C GLU A 267 -17.67 20.10 50.09
N THR A 268 -17.58 18.75 50.05
CA THR A 268 -18.75 17.86 50.20
C THR A 268 -19.00 17.40 51.64
N THR A 269 -18.19 17.86 52.61
CA THR A 269 -18.28 17.44 54.03
C THR A 269 -18.74 18.55 54.99
N LEU A 270 -19.28 19.66 54.47
CA LEU A 270 -20.01 20.69 55.22
C LEU A 270 -21.47 20.72 54.76
#